data_AF-A0A9X0AU95-F1
#
_entry.id   AF-A0A9X0AU95-F1
#
_cell.length_a   1.000
_cell.length_b   1.000
_cell.length_c   1.000
_cell.angle_alpha   90.00
_cell.angle_beta   90.00
_cell.angle_gamma   90.00
#
_symmetry.space_group_name_H-M   'P 1'
#
loop_
_entity.id
_entity.type
_entity.pdbx_description
1 polymer ?
#
loop_
_entity_poly.entity_id
_entity_poly.type
_entity_poly.pdbx_seq_one_letter_code
_entity_poly.pdbx_strand_id
1 'polypeptide(L)' 'MGVITVVNNSTADIYVSVTYDGDDFQKGGSELWTTLKANGGKDTWGYRKNNQIVRVARSKTAGTVVESFLAVQDQTVYIN' A
#
# COMPACT_ATOMS: atom_id res chain seq x y z
N MET A 1 -5.32 -12.78 -11.76
CA MET A 1 -4.32 -11.98 -11.02
C MET A 1 -5.09 -11.10 -10.07
N GLY A 2 -4.69 -11.06 -8.80
CA GLY A 2 -5.42 -10.37 -7.76
C GLY A 2 -5.08 -8.89 -7.69
N VAL A 3 -5.78 -8.19 -6.80
CA VAL A 3 -5.54 -6.80 -6.46
C VAL A 3 -5.28 -6.64 -4.96
N ILE A 4 -4.59 -5.57 -4.58
CA ILE A 4 -4.49 -5.13 -3.18
C ILE A 4 -5.10 -3.74 -3.11
N THR A 5 -6.08 -3.57 -2.23
CA THR A 5 -6.69 -2.25 -1.98
C THR A 5 -6.30 -1.77 -0.59
N VAL A 6 -5.92 -0.50 -0.47
CA VAL A 6 -5.63 0.14 0.81
C VAL A 6 -6.56 1.32 0.99
N VAL A 7 -7.17 1.43 2.17
CA VAL A 7 -8.04 2.55 2.56
C VAL A 7 -7.48 3.22 3.80
N ASN A 8 -7.31 4.53 3.74
CA ASN A 8 -6.92 5.37 4.86
C ASN A 8 -8.16 5.89 5.60
N ASN A 9 -8.56 5.22 6.66
CA ASN A 9 -9.61 5.66 7.58
C ASN A 9 -9.07 6.56 8.71
N SER A 10 -7.77 6.83 8.76
CA SER A 10 -7.19 7.73 9.74
C SER A 10 -7.56 9.18 9.48
N THR A 11 -7.36 10.02 10.49
CA THR A 11 -7.64 11.46 10.43
C THR A 11 -6.55 12.27 9.72
N ALA A 12 -5.47 11.64 9.26
CA ALA A 12 -4.34 12.30 8.61
C ALA A 12 -4.01 11.64 7.26
N ASP A 13 -3.38 12.40 6.36
CA ASP A 13 -2.85 11.83 5.12
C ASP A 13 -1.74 10.81 5.45
N ILE A 14 -1.68 9.73 4.70
CA ILE A 14 -0.64 8.70 4.84
C ILE A 14 0.08 8.48 3.51
N TYR A 15 1.28 7.91 3.58
CA TYR A 15 2.05 7.47 2.42
C TYR A 15 2.08 5.95 2.41
N VAL A 16 1.70 5.36 1.30
CA VAL A 16 1.58 3.91 1.12
C VAL A 16 2.49 3.43 0.01
N SER A 17 3.21 2.35 0.26
CA SER A 17 3.99 1.61 -0.74
C SER A 17 3.64 0.13 -0.64
N VAL A 18 3.38 -0.53 -1.75
CA VAL A 18 3.05 -1.96 -1.79
C VAL A 18 4.20 -2.70 -2.47
N THR A 19 4.70 -3.75 -1.82
CA THR A 19 5.80 -4.54 -2.40
C THR A 19 5.44 -5.07 -3.78
N TYR A 20 6.47 -5.21 -4.60
CA TYR A 20 6.36 -5.79 -5.92
C TYR A 20 7.16 -7.10 -5.95
N ASP A 21 6.55 -8.16 -6.47
CA ASP A 21 7.22 -9.44 -6.68
C ASP A 21 7.58 -9.60 -8.17
N GLY A 22 8.72 -10.24 -8.49
CA GLY A 22 9.20 -10.38 -9.87
C GLY A 22 8.27 -11.17 -10.81
N ASP A 23 7.32 -11.91 -10.25
CA ASP A 23 6.26 -12.60 -10.98
C ASP A 23 5.00 -11.74 -11.22
N ASP A 24 4.89 -10.56 -10.62
CA ASP A 24 3.78 -9.64 -10.87
C ASP A 24 3.85 -9.12 -12.33
N PHE A 25 2.72 -9.06 -13.03
CA PHE A 25 2.68 -8.72 -14.46
C PHE A 25 2.80 -7.19 -14.64
N GLN A 26 3.68 -6.75 -15.56
CA GLN A 26 4.35 -5.44 -15.61
C GLN A 26 5.59 -5.35 -14.68
N LYS A 27 6.72 -5.88 -15.16
CA LYS A 27 8.08 -5.88 -14.59
C LYS A 27 8.73 -4.49 -14.38
N GLY A 28 7.92 -3.46 -14.14
CA GLY A 28 8.33 -2.08 -13.92
C GLY A 28 7.69 -1.44 -12.67
N GLY A 29 7.06 -2.24 -11.80
CA GLY A 29 6.42 -1.77 -10.58
C GLY A 29 7.44 -1.30 -9.54
N SER A 30 7.86 -0.05 -9.65
CA SER A 30 8.57 0.62 -8.57
C SER A 30 7.66 0.65 -7.33
N GLU A 31 8.22 0.35 -6.16
CA GLU A 31 7.56 0.43 -4.86
C GLU A 31 7.36 1.89 -4.40
N LEU A 32 6.83 2.73 -5.30
CA LEU A 32 6.62 4.15 -5.06
C LEU A 32 5.70 4.38 -3.86
N TRP A 33 5.93 5.51 -3.21
CA TRP A 33 5.08 5.97 -2.11
C TRP A 33 3.96 6.86 -2.65
N THR A 34 2.73 6.34 -2.60
CA THR A 34 1.50 7.07 -2.96
C THR A 34 0.89 7.71 -1.73
N THR A 35 0.47 8.98 -1.84
CA THR A 35 -0.27 9.65 -0.75
C THR A 35 -1.73 9.23 -0.79
N LEU A 36 -2.28 8.70 0.31
CA LEU A 36 -3.72 8.50 0.48
C LEU A 36 -4.27 9.57 1.42
N LYS A 37 -5.31 10.27 0.96
CA LYS A 37 -5.98 11.31 1.76
C LYS A 37 -6.64 10.74 3.01
N ALA A 38 -6.65 11.53 4.08
CA ALA A 38 -7.39 11.22 5.30
C ALA A 38 -8.88 10.92 5.03
N ASN A 39 -9.54 10.24 5.97
CA ASN A 39 -10.99 10.06 6.01
C ASN A 39 -11.58 9.32 4.79
N GLY A 40 -10.97 8.21 4.40
CA GLY A 40 -11.47 7.27 3.39
C GLY A 40 -10.76 7.31 2.04
N GLY A 41 -9.63 8.05 1.93
CA GLY A 41 -8.80 8.01 0.72
C GLY A 41 -8.29 6.59 0.45
N LYS A 42 -8.27 6.18 -0.82
CA LYS A 42 -7.95 4.80 -1.21
C LYS A 42 -7.18 4.71 -2.51
N ASP A 43 -6.47 3.61 -2.67
CA ASP A 43 -5.88 3.23 -3.96
C ASP A 43 -5.82 1.69 -4.07
N THR A 44 -5.67 1.21 -5.31
CA THR A 44 -5.68 -0.21 -5.65
C THR A 44 -4.49 -0.56 -6.54
N TRP A 45 -3.68 -1.51 -6.09
CA TRP A 45 -2.55 -2.07 -6.82
C TRP A 45 -2.94 -3.40 -7.45
N GLY A 46 -3.06 -3.42 -8.78
CA GLY A 46 -3.41 -4.62 -9.54
C GLY A 46 -2.23 -5.55 -9.85
N TYR A 47 -2.53 -6.57 -10.65
CA TYR A 47 -1.57 -7.53 -11.22
C TYR A 47 -0.73 -8.28 -10.18
N ARG A 48 -1.32 -8.55 -9.01
CA ARG A 48 -0.63 -9.29 -7.95
C ARG A 48 -0.78 -10.78 -8.19
N LYS A 49 0.33 -11.52 -8.12
CA LYS A 49 0.33 -12.98 -8.21
C LYS A 49 0.44 -13.67 -6.85
N ASN A 50 1.10 -13.02 -5.88
CA ASN A 50 1.19 -13.46 -4.49
C ASN A 50 0.66 -12.40 -3.50
N ASN A 51 0.52 -12.78 -2.23
CA ASN A 51 0.35 -11.84 -1.14
C ASN A 51 1.58 -10.93 -1.03
N GLN A 52 1.37 -9.68 -0.62
CA GLN A 52 2.43 -8.67 -0.58
C GLN A 52 2.49 -8.00 0.80
N ILE A 53 3.43 -7.08 0.96
CA ILE A 53 3.51 -6.20 2.13
C ILE A 53 3.08 -4.80 1.72
N VAL A 54 2.08 -4.27 2.43
CA VAL A 54 1.73 -2.85 2.42
C VAL A 54 2.56 -2.16 3.50
N ARG A 55 3.34 -1.16 3.10
CA ARG A 55 4.11 -0.28 3.98
C ARG A 55 3.40 1.06 4.10
N VAL A 56 3.31 1.59 5.31
CA VAL A 56 2.65 2.86 5.61
C VAL A 56 3.56 3.76 6.43
N ALA A 57 3.68 5.02 6.01
CA ALA A 57 4.34 6.08 6.76
C ALA A 57 3.39 7.26 6.94
N ARG A 58 3.42 7.92 8.10
CA ARG A 58 2.56 9.07 8.42
C ARG A 58 3.28 10.42 8.26
N SER A 59 4.52 10.40 7.78
CA SER A 59 5.35 11.56 7.46
C SER A 59 6.43 11.17 6.43
N LYS A 60 6.95 12.17 5.69
CA LYS A 60 8.11 12.02 4.78
C LYS A 60 9.44 12.40 5.43
N THR A 61 9.45 12.63 6.75
CA THR A 61 10.68 12.97 7.48
C THR A 61 11.54 11.73 7.71
N ALA A 62 12.87 11.89 7.63
CA ALA A 62 13.81 10.84 8.00
C ALA A 62 13.58 10.36 9.45
N GLY A 63 13.66 9.05 9.67
CA GLY A 63 13.41 8.44 10.98
C GLY A 63 11.93 8.20 11.31
N THR A 64 11.00 8.56 10.40
CA THR A 64 9.58 8.18 10.55
C THR A 64 9.44 6.67 10.59
N VAL A 65 8.63 6.17 11.53
CA VAL A 65 8.29 4.75 11.61
C VAL A 65 7.50 4.33 10.38
N VAL A 66 7.88 3.17 9.81
CA VAL A 66 7.14 2.53 8.72
C VAL A 66 6.44 1.30 9.26
N GLU A 67 5.11 1.34 9.26
CA GLU A 67 4.25 0.22 9.61
C GLU A 67 4.19 -0.76 8.42
N SER A 68 4.19 -2.06 8.68
CA SER A 68 4.13 -3.10 7.64
C SER A 68 2.96 -4.05 7.90
N PHE A 69 2.14 -4.27 6.87
CA PHE A 69 0.95 -5.10 6.93
C PHE A 69 1.03 -6.20 5.87
N LEU A 70 0.68 -7.43 6.26
CA LEU A 70 0.47 -8.51 5.29
C LEU A 70 -0.80 -8.17 4.48
N ALA A 71 -0.62 -7.95 3.19
CA ALA A 71 -1.70 -7.69 2.24
C ALA A 71 -2.06 -8.98 1.50
N VAL A 72 -3.18 -9.54 1.88
CA VAL A 72 -3.77 -10.70 1.22
C VAL A 72 -4.47 -10.24 -0.06
N GLN A 73 -4.28 -10.98 -1.14
CA GLN A 73 -4.92 -10.66 -2.42
C GLN A 73 -6.43 -10.59 -2.33
N ASP A 74 -7.00 -9.66 -3.08
CA ASP A 74 -8.43 -9.37 -3.18
C ASP A 74 -9.08 -9.00 -1.84
N GLN A 75 -8.27 -8.68 -0.82
CA GLN A 75 -8.68 -8.11 0.45
C GLN A 75 -8.28 -6.64 0.55
N THR A 76 -8.98 -5.92 1.43
CA THR A 76 -8.71 -4.51 1.71
C THR A 76 -7.95 -4.36 3.02
N VAL A 77 -6.84 -3.62 2.97
CA VAL A 77 -6.12 -3.18 4.17
C VAL A 77 -6.69 -1.84 4.62
N TYR A 78 -7.25 -1.79 5.82
CA TYR A 78 -7.76 -0.58 6.44
C TYR A 78 -6.73 -0.01 7.41
N ILE A 79 -6.30 1.22 7.17
CA ILE A 79 -5.39 1.96 8.05
C ILE A 79 -6.21 2.93 8.88
N ASN A 80 -6.07 2.88 10.21
CA ASN A 80 -6.75 3.78 11.15
C ASN A 80 -5.78 4.81 11.74
#